data_AF-A0A976L3W4-F1
#
_entry.id   AF-A0A976L3W4-F1
#
_cell.length_a   1.000
_cell.length_b   1.000
_cell.length_c   1.000
_cell.angle_alpha   90.00
_cell.angle_beta   90.00
_cell.angle_gamma   90.00
#
_symmetry.space_group_name_H-M   'P 1'
#
loop_
_entity.id
_entity.type
_entity.pdbx_description
1 polymer ?
#
loop_
_entity_poly.entity_id
_entity_poly.type
_entity_poly.pdbx_seq_one_letter_code
_entity_poly.pdbx_strand_id
1 'polypeptide(L)'
;MNKYTEKIIHFWESWKNKFFTFHLRPVLSDGVKKTENGNHKDTAIVIQGPIIKEKQFTFETVKIYKKLFPSAHIILSTWEDEDVKEFETLDIDILLNKKPKNSGISHINYQIVSTKNGINTAKKHGFVYSLKTRTDQRIYNVKALSYCKNLIKTFPIENSKILKGRIIGISTNTFKYRPYSISDMFLFGFTEDMEQYWDTKMDERKETPGCKNIQEWSQQRMCEVFLSTAYLEKMGEKLNWSISDSWKQYVDYFCIADRETLDLYWPKYNKYKEYRDKRYDGDFMNEEFDFADWLELHISKNYKNAPERLLSKNIRDRI
;
A
#
# COMPACT_ATOMS: atom_id res chain seq x y z
N MET A 1 -3.45 -18.83 -25.87
CA MET A 1 -4.07 -19.82 -24.97
C MET A 1 -4.28 -21.10 -25.76
N ASN A 2 -4.22 -22.29 -25.16
CA ASN A 2 -4.43 -23.52 -25.92
C ASN A 2 -5.92 -23.88 -25.97
N LYS A 3 -6.32 -24.68 -26.97
CA LYS A 3 -7.73 -25.09 -27.19
C LYS A 3 -8.38 -25.80 -26.00
N TYR A 4 -7.60 -26.48 -25.16
CA TYR A 4 -8.13 -27.16 -23.97
C TYR A 4 -8.54 -26.17 -22.89
N THR A 5 -7.69 -25.16 -22.63
CA THR A 5 -8.01 -24.09 -21.68
C THR A 5 -9.24 -23.31 -22.12
N GLU A 6 -9.37 -23.01 -23.42
CA GLU A 6 -10.57 -22.35 -23.99
C GLU A 6 -11.85 -23.16 -23.73
N LYS A 7 -11.83 -24.48 -23.96
CA LYS A 7 -12.99 -25.35 -23.67
C LYS A 7 -13.36 -25.34 -22.18
N ILE A 8 -12.37 -25.39 -21.28
CA ILE A 8 -12.61 -25.33 -19.84
C ILE A 8 -13.23 -23.98 -19.46
N ILE A 9 -12.71 -22.88 -20.00
CA ILE A 9 -13.24 -21.54 -19.76
C ILE A 9 -14.68 -21.44 -20.26
N HIS A 10 -14.97 -21.82 -21.50
CA HIS A 10 -16.33 -21.78 -22.05
C HIS A 10 -17.31 -22.64 -21.25
N PHE A 11 -16.88 -23.82 -20.81
CA PHE A 11 -17.68 -24.65 -19.92
C PHE A 11 -18.00 -23.92 -18.61
N TRP A 12 -16.99 -23.29 -17.97
CA TRP A 12 -17.18 -22.50 -16.75
C TRP A 12 -18.10 -21.31 -16.96
N GLU A 13 -17.93 -20.56 -18.05
CA GLU A 13 -18.76 -19.41 -18.36
C GLU A 13 -20.22 -19.81 -18.60
N SER A 14 -20.45 -20.87 -19.37
CA SER A 14 -21.78 -21.42 -19.63
C SER A 14 -22.42 -21.95 -18.35
N TRP A 15 -21.66 -22.67 -17.50
CA TRP A 15 -22.18 -23.25 -16.27
C TRP A 15 -22.52 -22.20 -15.21
N LYS A 16 -21.70 -21.15 -15.08
CA LYS A 16 -21.90 -20.07 -14.09
C LYS A 16 -22.76 -18.93 -14.61
N ASN A 17 -23.04 -18.89 -15.91
CA ASN A 17 -23.62 -17.73 -16.60
C ASN A 17 -22.88 -16.43 -16.25
N LYS A 18 -21.54 -16.47 -16.31
CA LYS A 18 -20.63 -15.39 -15.94
C LYS A 18 -19.43 -15.38 -16.87
N PHE A 19 -18.91 -14.20 -17.21
CA PHE A 19 -17.67 -14.07 -17.97
C PHE A 19 -16.44 -14.42 -17.11
N PHE A 20 -15.45 -15.06 -17.72
CA PHE A 20 -14.18 -15.43 -17.08
C PHE A 20 -13.02 -14.68 -17.72
N THR A 21 -12.24 -13.98 -16.89
CA THR A 21 -11.05 -13.24 -17.32
C THR A 21 -9.87 -13.60 -16.41
N PHE A 22 -8.67 -13.62 -16.97
CA PHE A 22 -7.44 -13.87 -16.21
C PHE A 22 -6.31 -12.94 -16.66
N HIS A 23 -5.34 -12.74 -15.76
CA HIS A 23 -4.14 -11.95 -16.02
C HIS A 23 -2.93 -12.70 -15.44
N LEU A 24 -1.91 -12.94 -16.26
CA LEU A 24 -0.71 -13.68 -15.88
C LEU A 24 0.47 -12.73 -15.74
N ARG A 25 1.22 -12.87 -14.65
CA ARG A 25 2.41 -12.07 -14.37
C ARG A 25 3.67 -12.94 -14.34
N PRO A 26 4.81 -12.46 -14.87
CA PRO A 26 6.04 -13.23 -14.88
C PRO A 26 6.59 -13.42 -13.46
N VAL A 27 6.84 -14.67 -13.08
CA VAL A 27 7.42 -15.00 -11.77
C VAL A 27 8.89 -14.57 -11.69
N LEU A 28 9.64 -14.80 -12.76
CA LEU A 28 11.08 -14.53 -12.85
C LEU A 28 11.34 -13.23 -13.62
N SER A 29 12.42 -12.55 -13.28
CA SER A 29 12.82 -11.30 -13.92
C SER A 29 13.13 -11.46 -15.40
N ASP A 30 13.47 -12.65 -15.89
CA ASP A 30 13.71 -12.94 -17.31
C ASP A 30 12.45 -12.74 -18.18
N GLY A 31 11.26 -12.88 -17.59
CA GLY A 31 9.99 -12.55 -18.25
C GLY A 31 9.69 -11.05 -18.32
N VAL A 32 10.55 -10.19 -17.74
CA VAL A 32 10.40 -8.73 -17.73
C VAL A 32 11.52 -8.09 -18.53
N LYS A 33 11.15 -7.20 -19.45
CA LYS A 33 12.11 -6.40 -20.23
C LYS A 33 12.62 -5.23 -19.38
N LYS A 34 13.92 -4.95 -19.48
CA LYS A 34 14.49 -3.71 -18.95
C LYS A 34 13.92 -2.53 -19.72
N THR A 35 13.53 -1.47 -19.02
CA THR A 35 13.05 -0.22 -19.63
C THR A 35 14.14 0.85 -19.54
N GLU A 36 14.15 1.77 -20.49
CA GLU A 36 14.93 3.01 -20.45
C GLU A 36 14.08 4.23 -20.06
N ASN A 37 12.77 4.02 -19.92
CA ASN A 37 11.82 5.09 -19.57
C ASN A 37 11.93 5.49 -18.11
N GLY A 38 11.94 6.80 -17.85
CA GLY A 38 11.85 7.39 -16.52
C GLY A 38 13.22 7.61 -15.86
N ASN A 39 13.49 8.87 -15.50
CA ASN A 39 14.62 9.22 -14.64
C ASN A 39 14.14 9.26 -13.18
N HIS A 40 14.66 8.33 -12.38
CA HIS A 40 14.28 8.11 -10.98
C HIS A 40 15.49 8.18 -10.03
N LYS A 41 16.58 8.84 -10.44
CA LYS A 41 17.80 9.04 -9.61
C LYS A 41 17.55 9.74 -8.26
N ASP A 42 16.45 10.48 -8.17
CA ASP A 42 15.96 11.19 -7.00
C ASP A 42 15.06 10.34 -6.10
N THR A 43 14.87 9.05 -6.40
CA THR A 43 13.89 8.17 -5.77
C THR A 43 14.54 6.92 -5.17
N ALA A 44 14.20 6.61 -3.91
CA ALA A 44 14.51 5.33 -3.28
C ALA A 44 13.27 4.42 -3.22
N ILE A 45 13.46 3.11 -3.39
CA ILE A 45 12.44 2.07 -3.18
C ILE A 45 12.85 1.27 -1.95
N VAL A 46 12.13 1.48 -0.85
CA VAL A 46 12.26 0.74 0.41
C VAL A 46 11.35 -0.49 0.35
N ILE A 47 11.95 -1.68 0.27
CA ILE A 47 11.25 -2.96 0.31
C ILE A 47 11.36 -3.50 1.74
N GLN A 48 10.24 -3.57 2.44
CA GLN A 48 10.18 -3.82 3.87
C GLN A 48 9.59 -5.20 4.20
N GLY A 49 10.22 -5.94 5.11
CA GLY A 49 9.65 -7.15 5.71
C GLY A 49 10.51 -8.41 5.60
N PRO A 50 9.99 -9.57 6.01
CA PRO A 50 10.71 -10.85 5.93
C PRO A 50 10.87 -11.33 4.48
N ILE A 51 11.91 -12.11 4.18
CA ILE A 51 12.20 -12.54 2.81
C ILE A 51 11.25 -13.68 2.39
N ILE A 52 10.58 -13.51 1.26
CA ILE A 52 9.68 -14.52 0.71
C ILE A 52 10.47 -15.44 -0.24
N LYS A 53 10.83 -16.62 0.28
CA LYS A 53 11.62 -17.65 -0.42
C LYS A 53 10.82 -18.45 -1.45
N GLU A 54 9.50 -18.55 -1.29
CA GLU A 54 8.65 -19.27 -2.27
C GLU A 54 8.83 -18.65 -3.65
N LYS A 55 9.27 -19.45 -4.63
CA LYS A 55 9.60 -19.01 -5.99
C LYS A 55 10.59 -17.84 -6.04
N GLN A 56 11.45 -17.71 -5.02
CA GLN A 56 12.39 -16.59 -4.85
C GLN A 56 11.69 -15.22 -4.97
N PHE A 57 10.45 -15.11 -4.47
CA PHE A 57 9.58 -13.98 -4.77
C PHE A 57 10.24 -12.63 -4.47
N THR A 58 10.83 -12.44 -3.30
CA THR A 58 11.46 -11.17 -2.94
C THR A 58 12.72 -10.89 -3.77
N PHE A 59 13.57 -11.89 -3.99
CA PHE A 59 14.78 -11.75 -4.82
C PHE A 59 14.44 -11.38 -6.27
N GLU A 60 13.47 -12.08 -6.86
CA GLU A 60 12.97 -11.79 -8.19
C GLU A 60 12.27 -10.42 -8.26
N THR A 61 11.57 -9.99 -7.19
CA THR A 61 11.02 -8.63 -7.09
C THR A 61 12.12 -7.58 -7.19
N VAL A 62 13.23 -7.74 -6.45
CA VAL A 62 14.36 -6.80 -6.52
C VAL A 62 14.92 -6.74 -7.93
N LYS A 63 15.19 -7.90 -8.55
CA LYS A 63 15.69 -7.95 -9.95
C LYS A 63 14.71 -7.30 -10.93
N ILE A 64 13.41 -7.51 -10.76
CA ILE A 64 12.37 -6.87 -11.58
C ILE A 64 12.41 -5.36 -11.38
N TYR A 65 12.50 -4.85 -10.15
CA TYR A 65 12.60 -3.42 -9.90
C TYR A 65 13.86 -2.80 -10.53
N LYS A 66 15.01 -3.50 -10.52
CA LYS A 66 16.20 -3.04 -11.25
C LYS A 66 16.01 -2.97 -12.78
N LYS A 67 15.10 -3.78 -13.34
CA LYS A 67 14.72 -3.71 -14.76
C LYS A 67 13.69 -2.62 -15.04
N LEU A 68 12.70 -2.45 -14.16
CA LEU A 68 11.59 -1.49 -14.32
C LEU A 68 11.99 -0.05 -13.96
N PHE A 69 12.88 0.12 -12.99
CA PHE A 69 13.29 1.41 -12.42
C PHE A 69 14.82 1.48 -12.31
N PRO A 70 15.57 1.35 -13.41
CA PRO A 70 17.03 1.15 -13.37
C PRO A 70 17.82 2.31 -12.75
N SER A 71 17.21 3.49 -12.62
CA SER A 71 17.83 4.67 -12.00
C SER A 71 17.36 4.93 -10.57
N ALA A 72 16.32 4.22 -10.08
CA ALA A 72 15.90 4.31 -8.70
C ALA A 72 16.82 3.47 -7.82
N HIS A 73 17.12 3.97 -6.63
CA HIS A 73 17.91 3.21 -5.66
C HIS A 73 17.00 2.24 -4.91
N ILE A 74 17.47 1.03 -4.63
CA ILE A 74 16.68 0.03 -3.90
C ILE A 74 17.32 -0.19 -2.53
N ILE A 75 16.48 -0.19 -1.49
CA ILE A 75 16.85 -0.47 -0.11
C ILE A 75 16.00 -1.66 0.34
N LEU A 76 16.62 -2.81 0.53
CA LEU A 76 15.99 -3.97 1.17
C LEU A 76 16.12 -3.84 2.69
N SER A 77 15.03 -3.50 3.37
CA SER A 77 14.98 -3.42 4.83
C SER A 77 14.34 -4.70 5.39
N THR A 78 15.17 -5.56 5.96
CA THR A 78 14.80 -6.89 6.45
C THR A 78 15.37 -7.14 7.85
N TRP A 79 15.36 -8.39 8.34
CA TRP A 79 15.76 -8.73 9.71
C TRP A 79 17.16 -9.33 9.80
N GLU A 80 17.83 -9.16 10.94
CA GLU A 80 19.15 -9.73 11.23
C GLU A 80 19.21 -11.27 11.09
N ASP A 81 18.08 -11.96 11.26
CA ASP A 81 17.97 -13.42 11.17
C ASP A 81 17.60 -13.93 9.76
N GLU A 82 17.56 -13.05 8.75
CA GLU A 82 17.26 -13.40 7.37
C GLU A 82 18.53 -13.71 6.56
N ASP A 83 18.44 -14.68 5.64
CA ASP A 83 19.54 -15.01 4.72
C ASP A 83 19.51 -14.08 3.51
N VAL A 84 20.47 -13.16 3.45
CA VAL A 84 20.56 -12.12 2.41
C VAL A 84 21.66 -12.35 1.38
N LYS A 85 22.38 -13.48 1.44
CA LYS A 85 23.56 -13.73 0.60
C LYS A 85 23.30 -13.57 -0.89
N GLU A 86 22.13 -14.00 -1.37
CA GLU A 86 21.76 -13.86 -2.79
C GLU A 86 21.64 -12.38 -3.21
N PHE A 87 21.21 -11.51 -2.30
CA PHE A 87 21.01 -10.07 -2.54
C PHE A 87 22.32 -9.28 -2.56
N GLU A 88 23.38 -9.75 -1.88
CA GLU A 88 24.70 -9.09 -1.88
C GLU A 88 25.33 -9.01 -3.28
N THR A 89 24.89 -9.87 -4.19
CA THR A 89 25.29 -9.84 -5.61
C THR A 89 24.64 -8.71 -6.39
N LEU A 90 23.65 -8.03 -5.81
CA LEU A 90 22.91 -6.95 -6.42
C LEU A 90 23.38 -5.61 -5.86
N ASP A 91 23.62 -4.64 -6.74
CA ASP A 91 23.85 -3.24 -6.36
C ASP A 91 22.56 -2.62 -5.78
N ILE A 92 22.37 -2.80 -4.46
CA ILE A 92 21.27 -2.31 -3.60
C ILE A 92 21.82 -2.09 -2.17
N ASP A 93 21.11 -1.33 -1.34
CA ASP A 93 21.38 -1.33 0.11
C ASP A 93 20.61 -2.46 0.79
N ILE A 94 21.28 -3.16 1.72
CA ILE A 94 20.65 -4.17 2.59
C ILE A 94 20.73 -3.66 4.03
N LEU A 95 19.56 -3.45 4.65
CA LEU A 95 19.44 -3.03 6.04
C LEU A 95 18.92 -4.19 6.88
N LEU A 96 19.76 -4.67 7.79
CA LEU A 96 19.39 -5.69 8.76
C LEU A 96 18.92 -5.03 10.05
N ASN A 97 17.66 -5.27 10.40
CA ASN A 97 17.02 -4.68 11.56
C ASN A 97 16.88 -5.71 12.68
N LYS A 98 17.09 -5.27 13.92
CA LYS A 98 16.69 -6.04 15.10
C LYS A 98 15.17 -6.01 15.26
N LYS A 99 14.55 -7.19 15.37
CA LYS A 99 13.10 -7.30 15.64
C LYS A 99 12.76 -6.71 17.02
N PRO A 100 11.76 -5.81 17.12
CA PRO A 100 11.18 -5.41 18.40
C PRO A 100 10.73 -6.61 19.23
N LYS A 101 10.87 -6.54 20.56
CA LYS A 101 10.37 -7.59 21.46
C LYS A 101 8.85 -7.70 21.42
N ASN A 102 8.14 -6.57 21.38
CA ASN A 102 6.71 -6.53 21.16
C ASN A 102 6.44 -6.25 19.67
N SER A 103 5.73 -7.17 19.00
CA SER A 103 5.34 -6.96 17.59
C SER A 103 4.26 -5.89 17.42
N GLY A 104 3.54 -5.52 18.49
CA GLY A 104 2.34 -4.70 18.42
C GLY A 104 1.19 -5.45 17.76
N ILE A 105 0.02 -4.81 17.71
CA ILE A 105 -1.16 -5.42 17.07
C ILE A 105 -0.89 -5.63 15.58
N SER A 106 -1.17 -6.84 15.11
CA SER A 106 -0.96 -7.24 13.71
C SER A 106 0.45 -6.96 13.19
N HIS A 107 1.46 -7.07 14.06
CA HIS A 107 2.87 -6.87 13.74
C HIS A 107 3.23 -5.43 13.29
N ILE A 108 2.46 -4.43 13.69
CA ILE A 108 2.69 -3.03 13.27
C ILE A 108 4.07 -2.50 13.68
N ASN A 109 4.62 -2.91 14.83
CA ASN A 109 5.94 -2.45 15.27
C ASN A 109 7.06 -2.97 14.37
N TYR A 110 6.86 -4.15 13.76
CA TYR A 110 7.80 -4.68 12.78
C TYR A 110 7.79 -3.82 11.51
N GLN A 111 6.60 -3.40 11.06
CA GLN A 111 6.48 -2.48 9.94
C GLN A 111 7.07 -1.11 10.23
N ILE A 112 6.81 -0.55 11.42
CA ILE A 112 7.35 0.75 11.86
C ILE A 112 8.87 0.73 11.85
N VAL A 113 9.51 -0.20 12.57
CA VAL A 113 10.99 -0.21 12.68
C VAL A 113 11.67 -0.37 11.34
N SER A 114 11.26 -1.38 10.58
CA SER A 114 11.94 -1.71 9.33
C SER A 114 11.69 -0.64 8.25
N THR A 115 10.47 -0.08 8.18
CA THR A 115 10.18 1.01 7.24
C THR A 115 10.91 2.29 7.64
N LYS A 116 10.82 2.71 8.91
CA LYS A 116 11.45 3.94 9.41
C LYS A 116 12.95 3.93 9.15
N ASN A 117 13.63 2.82 9.41
CA ASN A 117 15.06 2.70 9.13
C ASN A 117 15.38 2.79 7.63
N GLY A 118 14.56 2.18 6.77
CA GLY A 118 14.70 2.29 5.32
C GLY A 118 14.50 3.72 4.80
N ILE A 119 13.47 4.42 5.28
CA ILE A 119 13.19 5.83 4.92
C ILE A 119 14.30 6.75 5.45
N ASN A 120 14.81 6.53 6.66
CA ASN A 120 15.92 7.29 7.21
C ASN A 120 17.20 7.11 6.39
N THR A 121 17.48 5.90 5.91
CA THR A 121 18.60 5.64 4.99
C THR A 121 18.39 6.37 3.66
N ALA A 122 17.18 6.32 3.09
CA ALA A 122 16.85 7.07 1.87
C ALA A 122 17.08 8.58 2.06
N LYS A 123 16.65 9.14 3.19
CA LYS A 123 16.86 10.54 3.55
C LYS A 123 18.35 10.88 3.70
N LYS A 124 19.11 10.03 4.39
CA LYS A 124 20.57 10.19 4.57
C LYS A 124 21.30 10.21 3.23
N HIS A 125 20.85 9.41 2.25
CA HIS A 125 21.40 9.39 0.89
C HIS A 125 20.91 10.54 0.01
N GLY A 126 20.02 11.40 0.51
CA GLY A 126 19.55 12.60 -0.20
C GLY A 126 18.47 12.33 -1.26
N PHE A 127 17.78 11.19 -1.20
CA PHE A 127 16.68 10.92 -2.13
C PHE A 127 15.48 11.82 -1.83
N VAL A 128 14.98 12.50 -2.86
CA VAL A 128 13.84 13.44 -2.75
C VAL A 128 12.53 12.70 -2.50
N TYR A 129 12.35 11.57 -3.16
CA TYR A 129 11.15 10.74 -3.04
C TYR A 129 11.51 9.36 -2.48
N SER A 130 10.56 8.77 -1.76
CA SER A 130 10.65 7.40 -1.28
C SER A 130 9.37 6.63 -1.58
N LEU A 131 9.53 5.44 -2.14
CA LEU A 131 8.49 4.42 -2.23
C LEU A 131 8.69 3.39 -1.11
N LYS A 132 7.66 3.11 -0.32
CA LYS A 132 7.59 1.92 0.53
C LYS A 132 6.75 0.84 -0.15
N THR A 133 7.27 -0.39 -0.20
CA THR A 133 6.51 -1.61 -0.52
C THR A 133 6.87 -2.73 0.44
N ARG A 134 6.02 -3.75 0.57
CA ARG A 134 6.36 -4.95 1.36
C ARG A 134 7.11 -6.00 0.54
N THR A 135 7.94 -6.81 1.19
CA THR A 135 8.68 -7.94 0.56
C THR A 135 7.79 -9.00 -0.08
N ASP A 136 6.52 -9.07 0.33
CA ASP A 136 5.49 -9.93 -0.24
C ASP A 136 4.63 -9.22 -1.30
N GLN A 137 5.09 -8.09 -1.84
CA GLN A 137 4.43 -7.40 -2.95
C GLN A 137 5.38 -7.15 -4.11
N ARG A 138 4.80 -6.97 -5.30
CA ARG A 138 5.56 -6.68 -6.52
C ARG A 138 4.74 -5.82 -7.47
N ILE A 139 5.33 -4.73 -7.90
CA ILE A 139 4.83 -3.83 -8.95
C ILE A 139 5.34 -4.30 -10.31
N TYR A 140 4.49 -4.30 -11.33
CA TYR A 140 4.88 -4.64 -12.71
C TYR A 140 4.78 -3.46 -13.67
N ASN A 141 4.04 -2.39 -13.33
CA ASN A 141 3.94 -1.23 -14.21
C ASN A 141 5.25 -0.42 -14.23
N VAL A 142 5.90 -0.37 -15.39
CA VAL A 142 7.12 0.43 -15.67
C VAL A 142 6.92 1.93 -15.38
N LYS A 143 5.68 2.42 -15.38
CA LYS A 143 5.36 3.84 -15.16
C LYS A 143 5.05 4.17 -13.69
N ALA A 144 5.05 3.20 -12.77
CA ALA A 144 4.55 3.38 -11.40
C ALA A 144 5.17 4.58 -10.66
N LEU A 145 6.51 4.74 -10.69
CA LEU A 145 7.16 5.88 -10.03
C LEU A 145 6.82 7.22 -10.69
N SER A 146 6.81 7.26 -12.04
CA SER A 146 6.44 8.48 -12.77
C SER A 146 4.98 8.85 -12.53
N TYR A 147 4.09 7.86 -12.47
CA TYR A 147 2.68 8.02 -12.15
C TYR A 147 2.50 8.67 -10.77
N CYS A 148 3.16 8.13 -9.73
CA CYS A 148 3.03 8.69 -8.38
C CYS A 148 3.57 10.12 -8.29
N LYS A 149 4.71 10.43 -8.91
CA LYS A 149 5.23 11.81 -8.98
C LYS A 149 4.27 12.75 -9.70
N ASN A 150 3.66 12.28 -10.80
CA ASN A 150 2.70 13.06 -11.55
C ASN A 150 1.42 13.32 -10.73
N LEU A 151 0.96 12.38 -9.91
CA LEU A 151 -0.16 12.62 -8.99
C LEU A 151 0.17 13.74 -8.00
N ILE A 152 1.34 13.68 -7.34
CA ILE A 152 1.78 14.72 -6.39
C ILE A 152 1.84 16.09 -7.10
N LYS A 153 2.41 16.15 -8.31
CA LYS A 153 2.54 17.38 -9.10
C LYS A 153 1.19 17.93 -9.56
N THR A 154 0.29 17.06 -10.00
CA THR A 154 -1.01 17.44 -10.57
C THR A 154 -1.98 17.89 -9.48
N PHE A 155 -1.89 17.26 -8.30
CA PHE A 155 -2.71 17.55 -7.14
C PHE A 155 -1.83 18.06 -5.98
N PRO A 156 -1.34 19.32 -6.06
CA PRO A 156 -0.52 19.90 -5.00
C PRO A 156 -1.37 20.21 -3.76
N ILE A 157 -0.77 20.09 -2.58
CA ILE A 157 -1.39 20.50 -1.32
C ILE A 157 -1.60 22.02 -1.30
N GLU A 158 -2.69 22.47 -0.68
CA GLU A 158 -3.01 23.90 -0.59
C GLU A 158 -2.15 24.61 0.46
N ASN A 159 -1.75 23.91 1.54
CA ASN A 159 -0.94 24.46 2.62
C ASN A 159 0.45 23.80 2.69
N SER A 160 1.38 24.32 1.89
CA SER A 160 2.75 23.78 1.77
C SER A 160 3.69 24.10 2.95
N LYS A 161 3.17 24.64 4.07
CA LYS A 161 4.01 25.00 5.23
C LYS A 161 4.36 23.81 6.11
N ILE A 162 3.57 22.74 6.06
CA ILE A 162 3.70 21.57 6.95
C ILE A 162 4.17 20.34 6.15
N LEU A 163 3.70 20.20 4.91
CA LEU A 163 4.00 19.09 4.02
C LEU A 163 4.65 19.58 2.74
N LYS A 164 5.43 18.73 2.09
CA LYS A 164 5.92 19.00 0.73
C LYS A 164 4.93 18.55 -0.33
N GLY A 165 4.19 17.48 -0.08
CA GLY A 165 3.13 16.99 -0.94
C GLY A 165 2.23 15.97 -0.26
N ARG A 166 1.22 15.51 -0.99
CA ARG A 166 0.36 14.40 -0.55
C ARG A 166 1.15 13.10 -0.54
N ILE A 167 0.87 12.23 0.41
CA ILE A 167 1.35 10.83 0.37
C ILE A 167 0.41 10.03 -0.53
N ILE A 168 0.97 9.37 -1.54
CA ILE A 168 0.24 8.47 -2.42
C ILE A 168 0.05 7.13 -1.72
N GLY A 169 -1.19 6.78 -1.39
CA GLY A 169 -1.60 5.46 -0.91
C GLY A 169 -2.14 4.57 -2.01
N ILE A 170 -2.28 3.28 -1.74
CA ILE A 170 -2.89 2.32 -2.66
C ILE A 170 -4.34 2.04 -2.32
N SER A 171 -5.20 1.81 -3.32
CA SER A 171 -6.60 1.44 -3.11
C SER A 171 -6.76 0.13 -2.34
N THR A 172 -5.88 -0.85 -2.59
CA THR A 172 -5.98 -2.16 -1.95
C THR A 172 -5.80 -2.11 -0.45
N ASN A 173 -6.76 -2.71 0.26
CA ASN A 173 -6.90 -2.61 1.72
C ASN A 173 -7.11 -1.18 2.25
N THR A 174 -7.41 -0.20 1.39
CA THR A 174 -7.88 1.12 1.83
C THR A 174 -9.39 1.13 1.72
N PHE A 175 -10.11 0.97 2.82
CA PHE A 175 -11.57 0.78 2.79
C PHE A 175 -12.33 2.11 2.89
N LYS A 176 -13.31 2.29 2.01
CA LYS A 176 -14.10 3.53 1.90
C LYS A 176 -14.88 3.87 3.15
N TYR A 177 -15.43 2.87 3.84
CA TYR A 177 -16.32 3.09 4.99
C TYR A 177 -15.66 2.73 6.34
N ARG A 178 -14.36 2.47 6.37
CA ARG A 178 -13.59 2.27 7.62
C ARG A 178 -12.73 3.50 7.87
N PRO A 179 -13.13 4.38 8.81
CA PRO A 179 -12.42 5.63 9.04
C PRO A 179 -10.91 5.44 9.26
N TYR A 180 -10.13 6.26 8.54
CA TYR A 180 -8.68 6.38 8.58
C TYR A 180 -7.89 5.12 8.21
N SER A 181 -8.50 4.13 7.57
CA SER A 181 -7.84 2.89 7.10
C SER A 181 -7.11 3.11 5.76
N ILE A 182 -6.09 4.00 5.71
CA ILE A 182 -5.19 4.10 4.55
C ILE A 182 -4.20 2.94 4.61
N SER A 183 -4.22 2.07 3.61
CA SER A 183 -3.34 0.90 3.52
C SER A 183 -1.88 1.28 3.62
N ASP A 184 -1.18 0.68 4.58
CA ASP A 184 0.25 0.91 4.77
C ASP A 184 1.11 0.17 3.72
N MET A 185 0.51 -0.74 2.94
CA MET A 185 1.23 -1.71 2.12
C MET A 185 2.12 -1.07 1.04
N PHE A 186 1.61 -0.01 0.42
CA PHE A 186 2.29 0.82 -0.56
C PHE A 186 2.07 2.28 -0.17
N LEU A 187 3.15 3.04 -0.02
CA LEU A 187 3.10 4.48 0.21
C LEU A 187 4.23 5.15 -0.56
N PHE A 188 3.93 6.21 -1.29
CA PHE A 188 4.92 7.00 -2.04
C PHE A 188 4.76 8.48 -1.71
N GLY A 189 5.86 9.19 -1.48
CA GLY A 189 5.81 10.62 -1.20
C GLY A 189 7.19 11.25 -1.23
N PHE A 190 7.25 12.54 -0.89
CA PHE A 190 8.53 13.14 -0.52
C PHE A 190 9.11 12.39 0.67
N THR A 191 10.42 12.14 0.65
CA THR A 191 11.10 11.36 1.70
C THR A 191 10.90 11.99 3.09
N GLU A 192 10.81 13.32 3.18
CA GLU A 192 10.52 14.03 4.43
C GLU A 192 9.08 13.81 4.93
N ASP A 193 8.09 13.82 4.05
CA ASP A 193 6.69 13.54 4.43
C ASP A 193 6.54 12.07 4.84
N MET A 194 7.23 11.17 4.14
CA MET A 194 7.30 9.74 4.47
C MET A 194 7.97 9.50 5.83
N GLU A 195 9.07 10.20 6.14
CA GLU A 195 9.71 10.13 7.45
C GLU A 195 8.73 10.58 8.54
N GLN A 196 8.02 11.69 8.35
CA GLN A 196 7.03 12.18 9.31
C GLN A 196 5.90 11.16 9.55
N TYR A 197 5.42 10.49 8.50
CA TYR A 197 4.39 9.45 8.59
C TYR A 197 4.85 8.23 9.39
N TRP A 198 6.06 7.74 9.14
CA TRP A 198 6.61 6.54 9.78
C TRP A 198 7.28 6.80 11.13
N ASP A 199 7.51 8.06 11.49
CA ASP A 199 7.99 8.48 12.79
C ASP A 199 6.87 8.45 13.85
N THR A 200 6.43 7.25 14.21
CA THR A 200 5.43 7.07 15.27
C THR A 200 5.98 6.26 16.44
N LYS A 201 5.31 6.36 17.59
CA LYS A 201 5.59 5.51 18.75
C LYS A 201 5.22 4.07 18.43
N MET A 202 5.91 3.13 19.07
CA MET A 202 5.53 1.72 18.98
C MET A 202 4.20 1.47 19.69
N ASP A 203 3.43 0.53 19.18
CA ASP A 203 2.24 0.01 19.81
C ASP A 203 2.63 -0.91 20.97
N GLU A 204 2.32 -0.50 22.20
CA GLU A 204 2.65 -1.23 23.42
C GLU A 204 1.64 -2.34 23.76
N ARG A 205 0.52 -2.41 23.03
CA ARG A 205 -0.53 -3.42 23.27
C ARG A 205 0.00 -4.82 22.94
N LYS A 206 -0.51 -5.81 23.67
CA LYS A 206 -0.18 -7.23 23.50
C LYS A 206 -1.32 -8.05 22.91
N GLU A 207 -2.56 -7.60 23.12
CA GLU A 207 -3.77 -8.30 22.70
C GLU A 207 -4.64 -7.41 21.82
N THR A 208 -5.21 -8.00 20.79
CA THR A 208 -6.11 -7.29 19.89
C THR A 208 -7.41 -6.97 20.62
N PRO A 209 -7.79 -5.68 20.75
CA PRO A 209 -9.02 -5.32 21.44
C PRO A 209 -10.25 -5.83 20.67
N GLY A 210 -11.28 -6.22 21.41
CA GLY A 210 -12.58 -6.53 20.81
C GLY A 210 -13.26 -5.27 20.27
N CYS A 211 -14.05 -5.43 19.22
CA CYS A 211 -14.85 -4.35 18.62
C CYS A 211 -16.19 -4.92 18.13
N LYS A 212 -17.25 -4.15 18.34
CA LYS A 212 -18.63 -4.54 17.98
C LYS A 212 -19.00 -4.05 16.60
N ASN A 213 -18.56 -2.85 16.25
CA ASN A 213 -18.94 -2.15 15.03
C ASN A 213 -17.75 -1.43 14.39
N ILE A 214 -17.94 -0.95 13.17
CA ILE A 214 -16.86 -0.33 12.37
C ILE A 214 -16.26 0.89 13.07
N GLN A 215 -17.07 1.69 13.75
CA GLN A 215 -16.56 2.85 14.50
C GLN A 215 -15.58 2.43 15.58
N GLU A 216 -15.97 1.45 16.40
CA GLU A 216 -15.11 0.90 17.45
C GLU A 216 -13.83 0.31 16.83
N TRP A 217 -13.92 -0.41 15.71
CA TRP A 217 -12.73 -0.95 15.03
C TRP A 217 -11.72 0.13 14.66
N SER A 218 -12.18 1.23 14.03
CA SER A 218 -11.31 2.36 13.68
C SER A 218 -10.77 3.06 14.92
N GLN A 219 -11.60 3.29 15.95
CA GLN A 219 -11.17 3.92 17.21
C GLN A 219 -10.15 3.08 17.98
N GLN A 220 -10.20 1.75 17.83
CA GLN A 220 -9.17 0.86 18.34
C GLN A 220 -7.85 1.00 17.57
N ARG A 221 -7.76 1.77 16.49
CA ARG A 221 -6.51 2.02 15.74
C ARG A 221 -5.75 0.72 15.46
N MET A 222 -6.45 -0.25 14.87
CA MET A 222 -5.84 -1.49 14.44
C MET A 222 -5.02 -1.26 13.17
N CYS A 223 -3.88 -1.95 13.05
CA CYS A 223 -3.11 -2.02 11.82
C CYS A 223 -2.79 -0.62 11.23
N GLU A 224 -3.15 -0.39 9.97
CA GLU A 224 -2.87 0.83 9.22
C GLU A 224 -3.56 2.09 9.79
N VAL A 225 -4.70 1.91 10.48
CA VAL A 225 -5.39 3.03 11.17
C VAL A 225 -4.50 3.63 12.25
N PHE A 226 -3.64 2.83 12.89
CA PHE A 226 -2.67 3.34 13.86
C PHE A 226 -1.71 4.36 13.22
N LEU A 227 -1.20 4.05 12.03
CA LEU A 227 -0.20 4.88 11.35
C LEU A 227 -0.81 6.18 10.83
N SER A 228 -1.93 6.07 10.11
CA SER A 228 -2.60 7.22 9.51
C SER A 228 -3.09 8.21 10.57
N THR A 229 -3.69 7.73 11.65
CA THR A 229 -4.21 8.58 12.72
C THR A 229 -3.09 9.24 13.52
N ALA A 230 -2.00 8.52 13.83
CA ALA A 230 -0.83 9.10 14.48
C ALA A 230 -0.18 10.21 13.62
N TYR A 231 -0.12 10.01 12.30
CA TYR A 231 0.36 11.02 11.37
C TYR A 231 -0.56 12.24 11.32
N LEU A 232 -1.87 12.06 11.16
CA LEU A 232 -2.84 13.17 11.11
C LEU A 232 -2.81 13.99 12.41
N GLU A 233 -2.75 13.35 13.57
CA GLU A 233 -2.62 14.04 14.86
C GLU A 233 -1.30 14.81 14.97
N LYS A 234 -0.20 14.27 14.45
CA LYS A 234 1.08 14.98 14.35
C LYS A 234 0.96 16.25 13.49
N MET A 235 0.12 16.20 12.44
CA MET A 235 -0.17 17.37 11.60
C MET A 235 -1.14 18.37 12.26
N GLY A 236 -1.63 18.10 13.46
CA GLY A 236 -2.51 18.98 14.23
C GLY A 236 -4.01 18.72 14.02
N GLU A 237 -4.38 17.65 13.30
CA GLU A 237 -5.77 17.31 13.04
C GLU A 237 -6.46 16.71 14.27
N LYS A 238 -7.74 17.03 14.44
CA LYS A 238 -8.61 16.41 15.44
C LYS A 238 -9.52 15.40 14.76
N LEU A 239 -9.37 14.14 15.15
CA LEU A 239 -10.09 13.03 14.52
C LEU A 239 -11.52 12.93 15.06
N ASN A 240 -12.49 13.12 14.18
CA ASN A 240 -13.92 13.05 14.52
C ASN A 240 -14.48 11.62 14.48
N TRP A 241 -13.71 10.65 13.95
CA TRP A 241 -14.14 9.25 13.82
C TRP A 241 -15.44 9.08 13.03
N SER A 242 -15.62 9.93 12.01
CA SER A 242 -16.71 9.86 11.03
C SER A 242 -16.16 9.48 9.65
N ILE A 243 -17.02 8.95 8.79
CA ILE A 243 -16.67 8.63 7.40
C ILE A 243 -16.38 9.92 6.63
N SER A 244 -17.21 10.95 6.80
CA SER A 244 -17.03 12.27 6.20
C SER A 244 -15.68 12.87 6.56
N ASP A 245 -15.29 12.81 7.84
CA ASP A 245 -13.99 13.33 8.27
C ASP A 245 -12.84 12.53 7.65
N SER A 246 -12.93 11.19 7.69
CA SER A 246 -11.93 10.33 7.05
C SER A 246 -11.73 10.65 5.57
N TRP A 247 -12.81 10.83 4.81
CA TRP A 247 -12.75 11.18 3.39
C TRP A 247 -12.10 12.55 3.16
N LYS A 248 -12.42 13.53 4.00
CA LYS A 248 -11.75 14.84 3.97
C LYS A 248 -10.24 14.67 4.20
N GLN A 249 -9.83 13.92 5.22
CA GLN A 249 -8.41 13.69 5.51
C GLN A 249 -7.71 12.95 4.37
N TYR A 250 -8.38 12.00 3.71
CA TYR A 250 -7.84 11.31 2.52
C TYR A 250 -7.58 12.28 1.37
N VAL A 251 -8.41 13.30 1.17
CA VAL A 251 -8.22 14.31 0.12
C VAL A 251 -7.15 15.34 0.47
N ASP A 252 -7.05 15.72 1.74
CA ASP A 252 -6.17 16.80 2.17
C ASP A 252 -4.71 16.36 2.31
N TYR A 253 -4.49 15.15 2.85
CA TYR A 253 -3.16 14.63 3.18
C TYR A 253 -2.66 13.54 2.23
N PHE A 254 -3.57 12.85 1.56
CA PHE A 254 -3.25 11.70 0.72
C PHE A 254 -3.75 11.88 -0.71
N CYS A 255 -3.29 11.00 -1.60
CA CYS A 255 -3.90 10.75 -2.90
C CYS A 255 -3.90 9.24 -3.15
N ILE A 256 -4.94 8.71 -3.74
CA ILE A 256 -5.08 7.25 -3.90
C ILE A 256 -4.68 6.82 -5.30
N ALA A 257 -3.93 5.74 -5.38
CA ALA A 257 -3.55 5.06 -6.61
C ALA A 257 -4.20 3.68 -6.67
N ASP A 258 -4.87 3.37 -7.77
CA ASP A 258 -5.46 2.05 -7.94
C ASP A 258 -4.37 0.98 -8.07
N ARG A 259 -4.59 -0.15 -7.39
CA ARG A 259 -3.71 -1.32 -7.47
C ARG A 259 -3.48 -1.77 -8.92
N GLU A 260 -4.53 -1.72 -9.73
CA GLU A 260 -4.53 -2.07 -11.14
C GLU A 260 -3.62 -1.12 -11.95
N THR A 261 -3.68 0.18 -11.68
CA THR A 261 -2.82 1.17 -12.34
C THR A 261 -1.36 0.94 -11.98
N LEU A 262 -1.05 0.54 -10.75
CA LEU A 262 0.31 0.17 -10.35
C LEU A 262 0.71 -1.23 -10.84
N ASP A 263 -0.24 -2.04 -11.29
CA ASP A 263 -0.07 -3.47 -11.51
C ASP A 263 0.59 -4.16 -10.30
N LEU A 264 0.07 -3.86 -9.11
CA LEU A 264 0.60 -4.41 -7.86
C LEU A 264 0.02 -5.80 -7.60
N TYR A 265 0.92 -6.77 -7.46
CA TYR A 265 0.62 -8.15 -7.14
C TYR A 265 0.94 -8.47 -5.67
N TRP A 266 0.03 -9.21 -5.04
CA TRP A 266 0.17 -9.67 -3.65
C TRP A 266 -0.28 -11.14 -3.54
N PRO A 267 0.64 -12.12 -3.33
CA PRO A 267 0.33 -13.54 -3.38
C PRO A 267 -0.22 -14.12 -2.06
N LYS A 268 -1.06 -13.38 -1.32
CA LYS A 268 -1.71 -13.85 -0.09
C LYS A 268 -3.24 -13.95 -0.22
N TYR A 269 -3.85 -14.74 0.67
CA TYR A 269 -5.29 -14.91 0.78
C TYR A 269 -5.93 -15.36 -0.55
N ASN A 270 -6.92 -14.60 -1.04
CA ASN A 270 -7.60 -14.83 -2.30
C ASN A 270 -6.75 -14.44 -3.53
N LYS A 271 -5.48 -14.86 -3.57
CA LYS A 271 -4.50 -14.49 -4.61
C LYS A 271 -4.90 -14.85 -6.05
N TYR A 272 -5.88 -15.73 -6.21
CA TYR A 272 -6.44 -16.12 -7.50
C TYR A 272 -7.57 -15.20 -7.99
N LYS A 273 -8.09 -14.32 -7.13
CA LYS A 273 -9.04 -13.27 -7.48
C LYS A 273 -8.26 -11.98 -7.71
N GLU A 274 -8.20 -11.53 -8.97
CA GLU A 274 -7.55 -10.27 -9.33
C GLU A 274 -8.23 -9.10 -8.58
N TYR A 275 -9.56 -9.00 -8.71
CA TYR A 275 -10.38 -8.05 -7.96
C TYR A 275 -10.97 -8.78 -6.74
N ARG A 276 -10.36 -8.61 -5.57
CA ARG A 276 -10.69 -9.41 -4.37
C ARG A 276 -12.04 -9.07 -3.76
N ASP A 277 -12.29 -7.77 -3.59
CA ASP A 277 -13.45 -7.25 -2.88
C ASP A 277 -14.49 -6.59 -3.81
N LYS A 278 -14.22 -6.55 -5.12
CA LYS A 278 -15.15 -6.02 -6.11
C LYS A 278 -16.40 -6.90 -6.19
N ARG A 279 -17.57 -6.29 -5.96
CA ARG A 279 -18.86 -6.94 -6.07
C ARG A 279 -19.79 -6.18 -7.01
N TYR A 280 -20.76 -6.90 -7.55
CA TYR A 280 -21.80 -6.38 -8.45
C TYR A 280 -23.21 -6.53 -7.85
N ASP A 281 -23.30 -7.09 -6.64
CA ASP A 281 -24.55 -7.43 -5.93
C ASP A 281 -25.05 -6.30 -5.01
N GLY A 282 -24.36 -5.15 -4.99
CA GLY A 282 -24.71 -4.00 -4.17
C GLY A 282 -24.23 -4.09 -2.71
N ASP A 283 -23.39 -5.06 -2.36
CA ASP A 283 -22.77 -5.12 -1.05
C ASP A 283 -21.43 -4.34 -0.98
N PHE A 284 -21.51 -3.10 -0.52
CA PHE A 284 -20.40 -2.13 -0.55
C PHE A 284 -19.55 -2.08 0.74
N MET A 285 -19.79 -2.92 1.76
CA MET A 285 -19.14 -2.72 3.07
C MET A 285 -17.61 -2.85 3.05
N ASN A 286 -17.07 -3.65 2.13
CA ASN A 286 -15.63 -3.82 1.92
C ASN A 286 -15.17 -3.16 0.62
N GLU A 287 -15.93 -2.18 0.12
CA GLU A 287 -15.52 -1.39 -1.04
C GLU A 287 -14.22 -0.67 -0.73
N GLU A 288 -13.22 -0.92 -1.57
CA GLU A 288 -11.95 -0.20 -1.55
C GLU A 288 -12.19 1.22 -2.05
N PHE A 289 -11.56 2.19 -1.41
CA PHE A 289 -11.56 3.58 -1.83
C PHE A 289 -10.58 3.71 -2.99
N ASP A 290 -11.09 3.97 -4.19
CA ASP A 290 -10.29 4.03 -5.41
C ASP A 290 -9.95 5.47 -5.82
N PHE A 291 -9.22 5.64 -6.92
CA PHE A 291 -8.86 6.96 -7.42
C PHE A 291 -10.06 7.74 -7.95
N ALA A 292 -11.10 7.07 -8.47
CA ALA A 292 -12.30 7.75 -8.95
C ALA A 292 -13.06 8.39 -7.78
N ASP A 293 -13.24 7.65 -6.69
CA ASP A 293 -13.77 8.16 -5.43
C ASP A 293 -12.95 9.34 -4.90
N TRP A 294 -11.63 9.20 -4.87
CA TRP A 294 -10.73 10.25 -4.42
C TRP A 294 -10.87 11.52 -5.26
N LEU A 295 -10.90 11.37 -6.59
CA LEU A 295 -10.96 12.50 -7.52
C LEU A 295 -12.31 13.23 -7.43
N GLU A 296 -13.42 12.49 -7.32
CA GLU A 296 -14.75 13.09 -7.15
C GLU A 296 -14.81 13.93 -5.87
N LEU A 297 -14.31 13.39 -4.76
CA LEU A 297 -14.25 14.11 -3.48
C LEU A 297 -13.27 15.30 -3.52
N HIS A 298 -12.14 15.14 -4.22
CA HIS A 298 -11.17 16.20 -4.41
C HIS A 298 -11.74 17.40 -5.17
N ILE A 299 -12.52 17.16 -6.22
CA ILE A 299 -13.14 18.20 -7.04
C ILE A 299 -14.36 18.81 -6.35
N SER A 300 -15.26 17.96 -5.84
CA SER A 300 -16.53 18.42 -5.25
C SER A 300 -16.35 19.08 -3.88
N LYS A 301 -15.30 18.69 -3.13
CA LYS A 301 -15.09 19.04 -1.72
C LYS A 301 -16.32 18.75 -0.84
N ASN A 302 -17.19 17.84 -1.28
CA ASN A 302 -18.45 17.53 -0.59
C ASN A 302 -18.35 16.18 0.14
N TYR A 303 -18.12 16.26 1.44
CA TYR A 303 -18.01 15.08 2.31
C TYR A 303 -19.31 14.75 3.05
N LYS A 304 -20.33 15.62 2.98
CA LYS A 304 -21.55 15.54 3.81
C LYS A 304 -22.46 14.36 3.48
N ASN A 305 -22.32 13.80 2.28
CA ASN A 305 -23.11 12.66 1.83
C ASN A 305 -22.53 11.30 2.30
N ALA A 306 -21.49 11.34 3.15
CA ALA A 306 -20.92 10.13 3.73
C ALA A 306 -21.99 9.34 4.51
N PRO A 307 -22.11 8.02 4.28
CA PRO A 307 -23.15 7.21 4.89
C PRO A 307 -22.81 6.83 6.34
N GLU A 308 -22.82 7.79 7.26
CA GLU A 308 -22.41 7.60 8.67
C GLU A 308 -23.14 6.46 9.38
N ARG A 309 -24.37 6.12 8.94
CA ARG A 309 -25.13 4.95 9.42
C ARG A 309 -24.37 3.62 9.30
N LEU A 310 -23.35 3.53 8.45
CA LEU A 310 -22.55 2.32 8.30
C LEU A 310 -21.61 2.08 9.49
N LEU A 311 -21.28 3.12 10.25
CA LEU A 311 -20.38 3.03 11.41
C LEU A 311 -20.92 2.11 12.51
N SER A 312 -22.24 2.00 12.65
CA SER A 312 -22.89 1.14 13.65
C SER A 312 -23.06 -0.32 13.22
N LYS A 313 -22.70 -0.67 11.97
CA LYS A 313 -22.81 -2.05 11.49
C LYS A 313 -21.83 -2.98 12.19
N ASN A 314 -22.27 -4.20 12.48
CA ASN A 314 -21.48 -5.20 13.19
C ASN A 314 -20.32 -5.73 12.34
N ILE A 315 -19.17 -5.92 12.96
CA ILE A 315 -17.97 -6.46 12.31
C ILE A 315 -18.10 -7.97 12.04
N ARG A 316 -18.79 -8.69 12.93
CA ARG A 316 -18.93 -10.16 12.85
C ARG A 316 -19.67 -10.64 11.62
N ASP A 317 -20.36 -9.75 10.93
CA ASP A 317 -21.01 -10.12 9.69
C ASP A 317 -19.99 -10.45 8.59
N ARG A 318 -18.71 -9.96 8.62
CA ARG A 318 -17.86 -9.90 7.40
C ARG A 318 -16.31 -9.78 7.53
N ILE A 319 -15.65 -10.13 8.65
CA ILE A 319 -14.18 -10.34 8.62
C ILE A 319 -13.84 -11.76 8.18
#